data_AF-A0A1V6CNC7-F1
#
_entry.id   AF-A0A1V6CNC7-F1
#
_cell.length_a   1.000
_cell.length_b   1.000
_cell.length_c   1.000
_cell.angle_alpha   90.00
_cell.angle_beta   90.00
_cell.angle_gamma   90.00
#
_symmetry.space_group_name_H-M   'P 1'
#
loop_
_entity.id
_entity.type
_entity.pdbx_description
1 polymer ?
#
loop_
_entity_poly.entity_id
_entity_poly.type
_entity_poly.pdbx_seq_one_letter_code
_entity_poly.pdbx_strand_id
1 'polypeptide(L)'
;MRILSVMKYNNYYTVFYETDSNYIREDIFLENTAITKYPKKQFGDYDQFVNTMKEADAGTRFLLEPVEIDEINYDDIKRLYDQLSIQFGWQ
;
A
#
# COMPACT_ATOMS: atom_id res chain seq x y z
N MET A 1 0.43 5.32 10.86
CA MET A 1 0.64 5.49 9.41
C MET A 1 -0.69 5.40 8.68
N ARG A 2 -0.88 6.15 7.59
CA ARG A 2 -2.15 6.17 6.83
C ARG A 2 -2.00 5.39 5.53
N ILE A 3 -2.54 4.17 5.49
CA ILE A 3 -2.49 3.28 4.33
C ILE A 3 -3.45 3.78 3.25
N LEU A 4 -2.94 3.90 2.02
CA LEU A 4 -3.64 4.41 0.85
C LEU A 4 -3.96 3.31 -0.17
N SER A 5 -3.16 2.23 -0.18
CA SER A 5 -3.36 1.08 -1.05
C SER A 5 -2.62 -0.14 -0.51
N VAL A 6 -3.22 -1.32 -0.67
CA VAL A 6 -2.58 -2.61 -0.38
C VAL A 6 -2.83 -3.55 -1.56
N MET A 7 -1.76 -4.11 -2.09
CA MET A 7 -1.74 -4.99 -3.25
C MET A 7 -1.11 -6.33 -2.89
N LYS A 8 -1.64 -7.42 -3.42
CA LYS A 8 -1.07 -8.76 -3.28
C LYS A 8 -0.52 -9.23 -4.62
N TYR A 9 0.72 -9.67 -4.62
CA TYR A 9 1.39 -10.26 -5.78
C TYR A 9 1.99 -11.60 -5.36
N ASN A 10 1.45 -12.72 -5.85
CA ASN A 10 1.92 -14.09 -5.58
C ASN A 10 2.31 -14.36 -4.10
N ASN A 11 3.56 -14.06 -3.74
CA ASN A 11 4.18 -14.30 -2.43
C ASN A 11 4.53 -13.03 -1.62
N TYR A 12 4.13 -11.84 -2.05
CA TYR A 12 4.37 -10.59 -1.33
C TYR A 12 3.19 -9.62 -1.39
N TYR A 13 3.22 -8.65 -0.48
CA TYR A 13 2.32 -7.51 -0.47
C TYR A 13 3.08 -6.22 -0.75
N THR A 14 2.46 -5.33 -1.53
CA THR A 14 2.91 -3.95 -1.66
C THR A 14 1.93 -3.04 -0.92
N VAL A 15 2.45 -2.09 -0.17
CA VAL A 15 1.67 -1.16 0.64
C VAL A 15 2.11 0.26 0.31
N PHE A 16 1.14 1.12 -0.02
CA PHE A 16 1.36 2.55 -0.17
C PHE A 16 0.78 3.29 1.02
N TYR A 17 1.54 4.16 1.67
CA TYR A 17 1.10 4.90 2.84
C TYR A 17 1.71 6.30 2.96
N GLU A 18 0.97 7.22 3.55
CA GLU A 18 1.45 8.56 3.90
C GLU A 18 2.35 8.47 5.14
N THR A 19 3.55 9.05 5.02
CA THR A 19 4.51 9.19 6.13
C THR A 19 4.33 10.53 6.83
N ASP A 20 4.88 10.68 8.03
CA ASP A 20 4.82 11.91 8.84
C ASP A 20 5.43 13.16 8.14
N SER A 21 6.15 12.96 7.03
CA SER A 21 6.72 14.03 6.21
C SER A 21 5.87 14.37 4.98
N ASN A 22 4.59 13.95 4.94
CA ASN A 22 3.62 14.20 3.86
C ASN A 22 4.08 13.71 2.48
N TYR A 23 4.88 12.66 2.42
CA TYR A 23 5.15 11.93 1.18
C TYR A 23 4.62 10.50 1.28
N ILE A 24 4.19 9.98 0.14
CA ILE A 24 3.69 8.62 0.00
C ILE A 24 4.87 7.68 -0.22
N ARG A 25 4.92 6.63 0.60
CA ARG A 25 5.94 5.59 0.57
C ARG A 25 5.32 4.28 0.10
N GLU A 26 6.08 3.55 -0.70
CA GLU A 26 5.82 2.17 -1.08
C GLU A 26 6.74 1.24 -0.27
N ASP A 27 6.17 0.24 0.41
CA ASP A 27 6.91 -0.84 1.05
C ASP A 27 6.45 -2.21 0.55
N ILE A 28 7.38 -3.16 0.52
CA ILE A 28 7.12 -4.56 0.15
C ILE A 28 7.31 -5.48 1.35
N PHE A 29 6.32 -6.34 1.57
CA PHE A 29 6.28 -7.32 2.65
C PHE A 29 6.30 -8.72 2.05
N LEU A 30 7.43 -9.39 2.21
CA LEU A 30 7.59 -10.81 1.89
C LEU A 30 7.28 -11.65 3.13
N GLU A 31 6.88 -12.89 2.92
CA GLU A 31 6.65 -13.85 4.01
C GLU A 31 7.90 -13.92 4.91
N ASN A 32 7.71 -13.71 6.22
CA ASN A 32 8.77 -13.70 7.24
C ASN A 32 9.89 -12.67 7.06
N THR A 33 9.77 -11.68 6.16
CA THR A 33 10.77 -10.61 6.01
C THR A 33 10.15 -9.31 5.49
N ALA A 34 10.21 -8.22 6.27
CA ALA A 34 9.92 -6.88 5.74
C ALA A 34 11.14 -6.40 4.93
N ILE A 35 11.09 -6.50 3.60
CA ILE A 35 12.15 -5.99 2.73
C ILE A 35 11.64 -4.74 2.02
N THR A 36 11.97 -3.56 2.54
CA THR A 36 11.81 -2.31 1.79
C THR A 36 12.81 -2.31 0.64
N LYS A 37 12.32 -2.40 -0.60
CA LYS A 37 13.20 -2.56 -1.76
C LYS A 37 12.98 -1.56 -2.88
N TYR A 38 12.71 -0.29 -2.58
CA TYR A 38 12.79 0.77 -3.60
C TYR A 38 13.31 2.11 -3.05
N PRO A 39 14.00 2.91 -3.88
CA PRO A 39 14.32 4.29 -3.55
C PRO A 39 13.02 5.05 -3.32
N LYS A 40 13.02 5.94 -2.33
CA LYS A 40 11.92 6.84 -1.97
C LYS A 40 11.45 7.64 -3.20
N LYS A 41 10.53 7.09 -3.99
CA LYS A 41 9.78 7.88 -4.96
C LYS A 41 8.78 8.69 -4.16
N GLN A 42 9.00 9.99 -4.09
CA GLN A 42 8.02 10.91 -3.57
C GLN A 42 6.95 11.09 -4.66
N PHE A 43 5.74 10.64 -4.38
CA PHE A 43 4.62 10.77 -5.31
C PHE A 43 3.84 12.09 -5.14
N GLY A 44 4.31 12.98 -4.25
CA GLY A 44 3.64 14.23 -3.93
C GLY A 44 2.42 14.01 -3.03
N ASP A 45 1.34 14.75 -3.28
CA ASP A 45 0.05 14.59 -2.60
C ASP A 45 -0.74 13.35 -3.09
N TYR A 46 -1.89 13.09 -2.47
CA TYR A 46 -2.73 11.93 -2.79
C TYR A 46 -3.20 11.92 -4.26
N ASP A 47 -3.58 13.07 -4.81
CA ASP A 47 -4.07 13.17 -6.18
C ASP A 47 -2.94 12.91 -7.19
N GLN A 48 -1.75 13.45 -6.94
CA GLN A 48 -0.55 13.18 -7.73
C GLN A 48 -0.15 11.71 -7.68
N PHE A 49 -0.25 11.08 -6.51
CA PHE A 49 -0.03 9.65 -6.36
C PHE A 49 -1.02 8.81 -7.15
N VAL A 50 -2.32 9.07 -7.01
CA VAL A 50 -3.37 8.34 -7.73
C VAL A 50 -3.17 8.46 -9.24
N ASN A 51 -2.89 9.67 -9.74
CA ASN A 51 -2.65 9.89 -11.17
C ASN A 51 -1.40 9.15 -11.65
N THR A 52 -0.28 9.27 -10.92
CA THR A 52 0.98 8.57 -11.26
C THR A 52 0.77 7.05 -11.30
N MET A 53 0.08 6.50 -10.31
CA MET A 53 -0.12 5.05 -10.22
C MET A 53 -1.13 4.55 -11.26
N LYS A 54 -2.16 5.32 -11.61
CA LYS A 54 -3.06 4.97 -12.73
C LYS A 54 -2.33 4.88 -14.07
N GLU A 55 -1.33 5.73 -14.29
CA GLU A 55 -0.51 5.70 -15.50
C GLU A 55 0.52 4.55 -15.48
N ALA A 56 1.10 4.26 -14.31
CA ALA A 56 2.20 3.30 -14.17
C ALA A 56 1.75 1.84 -13.91
N ASP A 57 0.67 1.65 -13.14
CA ASP A 57 0.12 0.34 -12.76
C ASP A 57 -1.42 0.41 -12.66
N ALA A 58 -2.08 0.07 -13.77
CA ALA A 58 -3.54 0.01 -13.88
C ALA A 58 -4.20 -0.98 -12.90
N GLY A 59 -3.43 -1.86 -12.24
CA GLY A 59 -3.91 -2.78 -11.22
C GLY A 59 -4.03 -2.17 -9.83
N THR A 60 -3.43 -0.99 -9.58
CA THR A 60 -3.36 -0.39 -8.24
C THR A 60 -4.75 -0.13 -7.67
N ARG A 61 -5.02 -0.68 -6.49
CA ARG A 61 -6.31 -0.56 -5.79
C ARG A 61 -6.22 0.52 -4.72
N PHE A 62 -6.91 1.63 -4.93
CA PHE A 62 -6.86 2.78 -4.03
C PHE A 62 -8.00 2.75 -2.99
N LEU A 63 -7.69 3.15 -1.76
CA LEU A 63 -8.66 3.32 -0.70
C LEU A 63 -9.24 4.73 -0.74
N LEU A 64 -10.57 4.84 -0.75
CA LEU A 64 -11.25 6.15 -0.68
C LEU A 64 -11.01 6.84 0.67
N GLU A 65 -10.94 6.05 1.73
CA GLU A 65 -10.60 6.51 3.09
C GLU A 65 -9.34 5.77 3.55
N PRO A 66 -8.28 6.49 3.98
CA PRO A 66 -7.06 5.85 4.46
C PRO A 66 -7.32 5.01 5.72
N VAL A 67 -6.65 3.86 5.82
CA VAL A 67 -6.69 3.02 7.02
C VAL A 67 -5.50 3.36 7.91
N GLU A 68 -5.76 3.64 9.19
CA GLU A 68 -4.71 3.91 10.17
C GLU A 68 -4.22 2.62 10.83
N ILE A 69 -2.91 2.40 10.79
CA ILE A 69 -2.25 1.32 11.52
C ILE A 69 -1.01 1.86 12.25
N ASP A 70 -0.76 1.32 13.45
CA ASP A 70 0.35 1.75 14.32
C ASP A 70 1.69 1.15 13.88
N GLU A 71 1.69 -0.12 13.47
CA GLU A 71 2.88 -0.85 13.03
C GLU A 71 2.56 -1.67 11.77
N ILE A 72 3.57 -1.85 10.89
CA ILE A 72 3.42 -2.63 9.67
C ILE A 72 4.34 -3.85 9.72
N ASN A 73 3.75 -5.03 9.87
CA ASN A 73 4.39 -6.31 9.62
C ASN A 73 3.60 -7.11 8.58
N TYR A 74 4.16 -8.24 8.15
CA TYR A 74 3.55 -9.08 7.13
C TYR A 74 2.14 -9.56 7.50
N ASP A 75 1.93 -10.01 8.74
CA ASP A 75 0.66 -10.58 9.18
C ASP A 75 -0.45 -9.52 9.24
N ASP A 76 -0.11 -8.31 9.68
CA ASP A 76 -1.07 -7.20 9.74
C ASP A 76 -1.47 -6.73 8.34
N ILE A 77 -0.51 -6.64 7.41
CA ILE A 77 -0.81 -6.31 6.01
C ILE A 77 -1.62 -7.41 5.33
N LYS A 78 -1.30 -8.67 5.61
CA LYS A 78 -2.10 -9.79 5.12
C LYS A 78 -3.55 -9.70 5.61
N ARG A 79 -3.77 -9.49 6.92
CA ARG A 79 -5.11 -9.34 7.49
C ARG A 79 -5.86 -8.15 6.90
N LEU A 80 -5.19 -7.01 6.76
CA LEU A 80 -5.75 -5.82 6.14
C LEU A 80 -6.16 -6.10 4.69
N TYR A 81 -5.28 -6.72 3.88
CA TYR A 81 -5.62 -7.11 2.52
C TYR A 81 -6.81 -8.07 2.48
N ASP A 82 -6.83 -9.10 3.33
CA ASP A 82 -7.92 -10.08 3.38
C ASP A 82 -9.26 -9.37 3.71
N GLN A 83 -9.28 -8.43 4.66
CA GLN A 83 -10.47 -7.63 4.98
C GLN A 83 -10.94 -6.77 3.80
N LEU A 84 -10.03 -6.00 3.20
CA LEU A 84 -10.32 -5.15 2.05
C LEU A 84 -10.76 -5.99 0.84
N SER A 85 -10.18 -7.19 0.67
CA SER A 85 -10.52 -8.14 -0.39
C SER A 85 -12.00 -8.51 -0.35
N ILE A 86 -12.49 -8.81 0.85
CA ILE A 86 -13.89 -9.18 1.11
C ILE A 86 -14.79 -7.96 0.94
N GLN A 87 -14.40 -6.82 1.53
CA GLN A 87 -15.19 -5.59 1.52
C GLN A 87 -15.44 -5.06 0.10
N PHE A 88 -14.40 -5.09 -0.75
CA PHE A 88 -14.44 -4.48 -2.07
C PHE A 88 -14.52 -5.48 -3.24
N GLY A 89 -14.69 -6.78 -2.96
CA GLY A 89 -14.76 -7.82 -4.01
C GLY A 89 -13.46 -7.97 -4.81
N TRP A 90 -12.36 -7.70 -4.13
CA TRP A 90 -11.00 -7.59 -4.63
C TRP A 90 -10.41 -9.01 -4.75
N GLN A 91 -10.64 -9.70 -5.88
CA GLN A 91 -10.13 -11.07 -6.13
C GLN A 91 -8.61 -11.17 -6.19
#